data_AF-C1MNW5-F1
#
_entry.id   AF-C1MNW5-F1
#
_cell.length_a   1.000
_cell.length_b   1.000
_cell.length_c   1.000
_cell.angle_alpha   90.00
_cell.angle_beta   90.00
_cell.angle_gamma   90.00
#
_symmetry.space_group_name_H-M   'P 1'
#
loop_
_entity.id
_entity.type
_entity.pdbx_description
1 polymer ?
#
loop_
_entity_poly.entity_id
_entity_poly.type
_entity_poly.pdbx_seq_one_letter_code
_entity_poly.pdbx_strand_id
1 'polypeptide(L)'
;MGQQSNSGKARTKRDGIPNNPKMRKQMKKIASDKKEGMTYAKRRAMREAAGLVKKNESDDTNFGAAGMKLKADKKGPLEIRYRALAKKIRQCEDLEKKKKEGATLDQWQLAKLRKKPFLKAELKNLMKAAGGGGEDEEEEEEEESDEEEEESDEEMESDEDE
;
A
#
# COMPACT_ATOMS: atom_id res chain seq x y z
N MET A 1 36.88 -63.43 4.03
CA MET A 1 37.07 -62.76 2.72
C MET A 1 35.70 -62.46 2.13
N GLY A 2 35.21 -61.23 2.22
CA GLY A 2 33.93 -60.82 1.63
C GLY A 2 34.15 -59.68 0.65
N GLN A 3 34.04 -59.97 -0.65
CA GLN A 3 34.14 -58.96 -1.70
C GLN A 3 32.88 -58.09 -1.71
N GLN A 4 33.03 -56.80 -1.46
CA GLN A 4 31.96 -55.83 -1.71
C GLN A 4 31.98 -55.46 -3.21
N SER A 5 30.85 -55.68 -3.88
CA SER A 5 30.68 -55.34 -5.30
C SER A 5 30.63 -53.83 -5.48
N ASN A 6 31.76 -53.26 -5.93
CA ASN A 6 31.85 -51.84 -6.24
C ASN A 6 31.10 -51.58 -7.56
N SER A 7 29.91 -50.98 -7.50
CA SER A 7 28.98 -50.87 -8.65
C SER A 7 29.44 -49.98 -9.82
N GLY A 8 30.70 -49.55 -9.85
CA GLY A 8 31.38 -48.88 -10.99
C GLY A 8 30.77 -47.55 -11.46
N LYS A 9 29.66 -47.10 -10.87
CA LYS A 9 28.95 -45.90 -11.31
C LYS A 9 29.57 -44.68 -10.64
N ALA A 10 30.30 -43.90 -11.43
CA ALA A 10 30.81 -42.60 -11.02
C ALA A 10 29.67 -41.73 -10.49
N ARG A 11 29.83 -41.18 -9.28
CA ARG A 11 28.86 -40.26 -8.68
C ARG A 11 28.80 -38.98 -9.50
N THR A 12 27.85 -38.87 -10.41
CA THR A 12 27.65 -37.66 -11.21
C THR A 12 27.19 -36.51 -10.30
N LYS A 13 27.75 -35.31 -10.51
CA LYS A 13 27.25 -34.10 -9.84
C LYS A 13 25.83 -33.84 -10.36
N ARG A 14 24.89 -33.63 -9.45
CA ARG A 14 23.52 -33.24 -9.82
C ARG A 14 23.56 -31.90 -10.55
N ASP A 15 22.67 -31.73 -11.53
CA ASP A 15 22.52 -30.46 -12.24
C ASP A 15 22.29 -29.31 -11.25
N GLY A 16 22.94 -28.17 -11.52
CA GLY A 16 22.90 -27.00 -10.66
C GLY A 16 21.48 -26.45 -10.55
N ILE A 17 20.84 -26.61 -9.39
CA ILE A 17 19.55 -25.99 -9.11
C ILE A 17 19.80 -24.48 -8.90
N PRO A 18 19.15 -23.59 -9.66
CA PRO A 18 19.33 -22.15 -9.47
C PRO A 18 18.99 -21.70 -8.04
N ASN A 19 19.80 -20.82 -7.45
CA ASN A 19 19.55 -20.29 -6.10
C ASN A 19 18.33 -19.36 -6.02
N ASN A 20 17.87 -18.81 -7.16
CA ASN A 20 16.70 -17.94 -7.19
C ASN A 20 15.38 -18.73 -7.05
N PRO A 21 14.54 -18.45 -6.03
CA PRO A 21 13.29 -19.16 -5.79
C PRO A 21 12.27 -19.02 -6.93
N LYS A 22 12.25 -17.89 -7.66
CA LYS A 22 11.35 -17.68 -8.80
C LYS A 22 11.73 -18.60 -9.97
N MET A 23 13.02 -18.68 -10.28
CA MET A 23 13.55 -19.55 -11.33
C MET A 23 13.28 -21.03 -11.02
N ARG A 24 13.47 -21.45 -9.76
CA ARG A 24 13.13 -22.82 -9.33
C ARG A 24 11.65 -23.16 -9.56
N LYS A 25 10.75 -22.24 -9.23
CA LYS A 25 9.31 -22.42 -9.47
C LYS A 25 9.00 -22.52 -10.96
N GLN A 26 9.60 -21.69 -11.79
CA GLN A 26 9.41 -21.73 -13.24
C GLN A 26 9.90 -23.04 -13.85
N MET A 27 11.08 -23.54 -13.44
CA MET A 27 11.61 -24.83 -13.91
C MET A 27 10.70 -26.00 -13.51
N LYS A 28 10.17 -26.00 -12.29
CA LYS A 28 9.17 -27.01 -11.87
C LYS A 28 7.87 -26.92 -12.69
N LYS A 29 7.43 -25.72 -13.04
CA LYS A 29 6.24 -25.50 -13.89
C LYS A 29 6.45 -26.08 -15.28
N ILE A 30 7.56 -25.72 -15.91
CA ILE A 30 7.94 -26.21 -17.24
C ILE A 30 8.07 -27.73 -17.24
N ALA A 31 8.71 -28.32 -16.22
CA ALA A 31 8.82 -29.77 -16.07
C ALA A 31 7.46 -30.46 -15.89
N SER A 32 6.50 -29.83 -15.20
CA SER A 32 5.14 -30.35 -15.08
C SER A 32 4.34 -30.26 -16.39
N ASP A 33 4.64 -29.25 -17.21
CA ASP A 33 3.90 -28.94 -18.44
C ASP A 33 4.39 -29.73 -19.66
N LYS A 34 5.69 -30.08 -19.69
CA LYS A 34 6.34 -30.89 -20.72
C LYS A 34 6.04 -32.40 -20.65
N LYS A 35 5.27 -32.86 -19.64
CA LYS A 35 4.81 -34.25 -19.58
C LYS A 35 3.60 -34.41 -20.51
N GLU A 36 3.86 -34.77 -21.76
CA GLU A 36 2.84 -35.05 -22.78
C GLU A 36 1.98 -36.26 -22.39
N GLY A 37 0.70 -36.28 -22.80
CA GLY A 37 -0.25 -37.36 -22.49
C GLY A 37 -0.92 -37.30 -21.10
N MET A 38 -0.61 -36.30 -20.26
CA MET A 38 -1.26 -36.11 -18.95
C MET A 38 -2.54 -35.28 -19.04
N THR A 39 -3.63 -35.82 -18.48
CA THR A 39 -4.92 -35.11 -18.34
C THR A 39 -4.75 -33.82 -17.52
N TYR A 40 -5.64 -32.85 -17.78
CA TYR A 40 -5.64 -31.57 -17.08
C TYR A 40 -5.69 -31.73 -15.55
N ALA A 41 -6.53 -32.65 -15.05
CA ALA A 41 -6.65 -32.94 -13.61
C ALA A 41 -5.33 -33.43 -13.01
N LYS A 42 -4.63 -34.34 -13.69
CA LYS A 42 -3.35 -34.89 -13.21
C LYS A 42 -2.23 -33.86 -13.26
N ARG A 43 -2.25 -32.96 -14.26
CA ARG A 43 -1.34 -31.80 -14.33
C ARG A 43 -1.59 -30.80 -13.20
N ARG A 44 -2.86 -30.52 -12.88
CA ARG A 44 -3.26 -29.66 -11.76
C ARG A 44 -2.80 -30.26 -10.42
N ALA A 45 -3.06 -31.54 -10.17
CA ALA A 45 -2.63 -32.22 -8.96
C ALA A 45 -1.10 -32.17 -8.77
N MET A 46 -0.32 -32.36 -9.85
CA MET A 46 1.15 -32.22 -9.81
C MET A 46 1.61 -30.79 -9.49
N ARG A 47 0.94 -29.78 -10.05
CA ARG A 47 1.24 -28.37 -9.75
C ARG A 47 0.86 -28.01 -8.31
N GLU A 48 -0.23 -28.55 -7.78
CA GLU A 48 -0.62 -28.42 -6.37
C GLU A 48 0.39 -29.10 -5.45
N ALA A 49 0.73 -30.37 -5.71
CA ALA A 49 1.71 -31.13 -4.93
C ALA A 49 3.12 -30.48 -4.95
N ALA A 50 3.48 -29.81 -6.05
CA ALA A 50 4.74 -29.09 -6.15
C ALA A 50 4.69 -27.65 -5.57
N GLY A 51 3.57 -27.22 -4.98
CA GLY A 51 3.38 -25.90 -4.37
C GLY A 51 3.38 -24.75 -5.38
N LEU A 52 3.04 -25.01 -6.64
CA LEU A 52 2.96 -23.99 -7.69
C LEU A 52 1.58 -23.34 -7.78
N VAL A 53 0.55 -23.98 -7.22
CA VAL A 53 -0.79 -23.42 -7.10
C VAL A 53 -0.90 -22.80 -5.71
N LYS A 54 -1.08 -21.48 -5.64
CA LYS A 54 -1.45 -20.82 -4.38
C LYS A 54 -2.94 -21.10 -4.13
N LYS A 55 -3.24 -21.91 -3.13
CA LYS A 55 -4.58 -21.93 -2.53
C LYS A 55 -4.64 -20.68 -1.66
N ASN A 56 -5.41 -19.68 -2.07
CA ASN A 56 -5.67 -18.56 -1.16
C ASN A 56 -6.65 -19.10 -0.13
N GLU A 57 -6.31 -19.02 1.15
CA GLU A 57 -7.20 -19.46 2.25
C GLU A 57 -8.54 -18.73 2.26
N SER A 58 -8.65 -17.60 1.54
CA SER A 58 -9.88 -16.83 1.38
C SER A 58 -10.84 -17.35 0.31
N ASP A 59 -10.42 -18.30 -0.52
CA ASP A 59 -11.28 -18.89 -1.55
C ASP A 59 -12.05 -20.07 -0.94
N ASP A 60 -12.92 -19.78 0.04
CA ASP A 60 -13.87 -20.74 0.61
C ASP A 60 -14.89 -21.12 -0.46
N THR A 61 -14.61 -22.21 -1.19
CA THR A 61 -15.53 -22.78 -2.18
C THR A 61 -16.58 -23.68 -1.55
N ASN A 62 -16.67 -23.73 -0.22
CA ASN A 62 -17.66 -24.54 0.49
C ASN A 62 -19.02 -23.85 0.43
N PHE A 63 -19.98 -24.54 -0.19
CA PHE A 63 -21.40 -24.16 -0.24
C PHE A 63 -22.05 -24.38 1.14
N GLY A 64 -21.66 -23.58 2.13
CA GLY A 64 -22.26 -23.56 3.47
C GLY A 64 -23.38 -22.51 3.60
N ALA A 65 -23.97 -22.37 4.79
CA ALA A 65 -25.10 -21.47 5.07
C ALA A 65 -24.87 -19.98 4.73
N ALA A 66 -23.61 -19.55 4.62
CA ALA A 66 -23.22 -18.19 4.22
C ALA A 66 -22.96 -18.04 2.70
N GLY A 67 -23.09 -19.11 1.92
CA GLY A 67 -22.83 -19.14 0.48
C GLY A 67 -21.37 -18.88 0.11
N MET A 68 -21.10 -18.96 -1.19
CA MET A 68 -19.81 -18.58 -1.79
C MET A 68 -19.66 -17.06 -1.69
N LYS A 69 -18.71 -16.56 -0.88
CA LYS A 69 -18.40 -15.13 -0.81
C LYS A 69 -17.74 -14.69 -2.11
N LEU A 70 -18.53 -14.09 -3.00
CA LEU A 70 -18.00 -13.44 -4.19
C LEU A 70 -17.08 -12.29 -3.76
N LYS A 71 -15.98 -12.10 -4.51
CA LYS A 71 -15.11 -10.95 -4.33
C LYS A 71 -15.97 -9.69 -4.50
N ALA A 72 -15.85 -8.75 -3.57
CA ALA A 72 -16.57 -7.48 -3.66
C ALA A 72 -16.31 -6.82 -5.02
N ASP A 73 -17.33 -6.15 -5.55
CA ASP A 73 -17.22 -5.48 -6.84
C ASP A 73 -16.05 -4.49 -6.87
N LYS A 74 -15.44 -4.37 -8.05
CA LYS A 74 -14.33 -3.43 -8.24
C LYS A 74 -14.84 -2.02 -7.99
N LYS A 75 -14.20 -1.32 -7.05
CA LYS A 75 -14.53 0.08 -6.72
C LYS A 75 -14.34 0.97 -7.95
N GLY A 76 -15.26 1.91 -8.14
CA GLY A 76 -15.17 2.91 -9.19
C GLY A 76 -14.03 3.92 -8.98
N PRO A 77 -13.59 4.62 -10.03
CA PRO A 77 -12.50 5.61 -9.94
C PRO A 77 -12.75 6.73 -8.93
N LEU A 78 -14.00 7.21 -8.82
CA LEU A 78 -14.40 8.25 -7.88
C LEU A 78 -14.26 7.80 -6.42
N GLU A 79 -14.76 6.61 -6.10
CA GLU A 79 -14.66 6.00 -4.77
C GLU A 79 -13.19 5.78 -4.36
N ILE A 80 -12.33 5.40 -5.32
CA ILE A 80 -10.89 5.25 -5.08
C ILE A 80 -10.27 6.60 -4.72
N ARG A 81 -10.57 7.67 -5.48
CA ARG A 81 -10.09 9.02 -5.18
C ARG A 81 -10.58 9.53 -3.83
N TYR A 82 -11.87 9.39 -3.55
CA TYR A 82 -12.48 9.77 -2.28
C TYR A 82 -11.74 9.13 -1.08
N ARG A 83 -11.55 7.80 -1.12
CA ARG A 83 -10.82 7.08 -0.07
C ARG A 83 -9.36 7.52 0.05
N ALA A 84 -8.69 7.82 -1.07
CA ALA A 84 -7.31 8.26 -1.05
C ALA A 84 -7.17 9.63 -0.36
N LEU A 85 -8.07 10.57 -0.65
CA LEU A 85 -8.09 11.89 0.00
C LEU A 85 -8.45 11.79 1.48
N ALA A 86 -9.50 11.05 1.82
CA ALA A 86 -9.88 10.81 3.22
C ALA A 86 -8.73 10.21 4.04
N LYS A 87 -7.95 9.28 3.45
CA LYS A 87 -6.77 8.71 4.10
C LYS A 87 -5.69 9.77 4.35
N LYS A 88 -5.42 10.65 3.39
CA LYS A 88 -4.42 11.72 3.56
C LYS A 88 -4.84 12.71 4.65
N ILE A 89 -6.13 13.04 4.73
CA ILE A 89 -6.68 13.92 5.78
C ILE A 89 -6.47 13.29 7.16
N ARG A 90 -6.84 12.02 7.34
CA ARG A 90 -6.60 11.29 8.60
C ARG A 90 -5.12 11.29 9.01
N GLN A 91 -4.22 11.07 8.04
CA GLN A 91 -2.78 11.15 8.32
C GLN A 91 -2.35 12.54 8.79
N CYS A 92 -2.96 13.60 8.29
CA CYS A 92 -2.68 14.96 8.76
C CYS A 92 -3.23 15.16 10.18
N GLU A 93 -4.42 14.66 10.49
CA GLU A 93 -5.00 14.72 11.86
C GLU A 93 -4.14 13.95 12.87
N ASP A 94 -3.60 12.79 12.49
CA ASP A 94 -2.69 12.03 13.34
C ASP A 94 -1.37 12.80 13.59
N LEU A 95 -0.89 13.57 12.60
CA LEU A 95 0.29 14.43 12.76
C LEU A 95 -0.02 15.66 13.64
N GLU A 96 -1.22 16.24 13.55
CA GLU A 96 -1.65 17.33 14.42
C GLU A 96 -1.77 16.88 15.88
N LYS A 97 -2.31 15.67 16.13
CA LYS A 97 -2.35 15.09 17.47
C LYS A 97 -0.94 14.96 18.05
N LYS A 98 0.00 14.43 17.26
CA LYS A 98 1.42 14.36 17.66
C LYS A 98 2.03 15.72 17.94
N LYS A 99 1.73 16.73 17.12
CA LYS A 99 2.18 18.12 17.36
C LYS A 99 1.62 18.65 18.68
N LYS A 100 0.33 18.42 18.96
CA LYS A 100 -0.33 18.81 20.21
C LYS A 100 0.23 18.07 21.43
N GLU A 101 0.64 16.82 21.27
CA GLU A 101 1.34 16.02 22.29
C GLU A 101 2.79 16.48 22.53
N GLY A 102 3.26 17.51 21.80
CA GLY A 102 4.61 18.06 21.95
C GLY A 102 5.69 17.34 21.13
N ALA A 103 5.33 16.43 20.22
CA ALA A 103 6.29 15.78 19.35
C ALA A 103 6.80 16.75 18.27
N THR A 104 8.11 16.78 18.05
CA THR A 104 8.72 17.52 16.95
C THR A 104 8.43 16.82 15.63
N LEU A 105 7.95 17.59 14.65
CA LEU A 105 7.60 17.08 13.32
C LEU A 105 8.70 17.37 12.32
N ASP A 106 8.97 16.41 11.45
CA ASP A 106 9.89 16.55 10.31
C ASP A 106 9.34 17.51 9.24
N GLN A 107 10.22 18.07 8.41
CA GLN A 107 9.88 18.98 7.32
C GLN A 107 8.83 18.39 6.36
N TRP A 108 8.94 17.10 6.05
CA TRP A 108 7.95 16.40 5.22
C TRP A 108 6.59 16.26 5.90
N GLN A 109 6.55 16.18 7.23
CA GLN A 109 5.31 16.11 8.00
C GLN A 109 4.63 17.49 8.07
N LEU A 110 5.40 18.55 8.27
CA LEU A 110 4.91 19.94 8.19
C LEU A 110 4.35 20.27 6.80
N ALA A 111 5.03 19.82 5.73
CA ALA A 111 4.53 19.98 4.37
C ALA A 111 3.20 19.24 4.12
N LYS A 112 2.93 18.12 4.81
CA LYS A 112 1.62 17.44 4.76
C LYS A 112 0.53 18.27 5.45
N LEU A 113 0.84 18.85 6.60
CA LEU A 113 -0.09 19.72 7.33
C LEU A 113 -0.48 20.95 6.50
N ARG A 114 0.47 21.61 5.84
CA ARG A 114 0.19 22.72 4.89
C ARG A 114 -0.76 22.33 3.75
N LYS A 115 -0.77 21.06 3.34
CA LYS A 115 -1.63 20.56 2.26
C LYS A 115 -3.02 20.15 2.74
N LYS A 116 -3.26 20.05 4.06
CA LYS A 116 -4.54 19.64 4.64
C LYS A 116 -5.74 20.47 4.15
N PRO A 117 -5.72 21.82 4.10
CA PRO A 117 -6.87 22.60 3.61
C PRO A 117 -7.20 22.30 2.16
N PHE A 118 -6.20 22.21 1.28
CA PHE A 118 -6.39 21.83 -0.12
C PHE A 118 -7.00 20.43 -0.29
N LEU A 119 -6.57 19.47 0.54
CA LEU A 119 -7.14 18.12 0.53
C LEU A 119 -8.61 18.08 0.97
N LYS A 120 -9.00 18.93 1.93
CA LYS A 120 -10.40 19.09 2.36
C LYS A 120 -11.25 19.72 1.25
N ALA A 121 -10.74 20.76 0.59
CA ALA A 121 -11.42 21.41 -0.53
C ALA A 121 -11.62 20.42 -1.71
N GLU A 122 -10.59 19.64 -2.05
CA GLU A 122 -10.69 18.61 -3.09
C GLU A 122 -11.73 17.54 -2.72
N LEU A 123 -11.82 17.13 -1.45
CA LEU A 123 -12.83 16.19 -0.97
C LEU A 123 -14.25 16.77 -1.10
N LYS A 124 -14.46 18.04 -0.70
CA LYS A 124 -15.75 18.75 -0.83
C LYS A 124 -16.17 18.85 -2.30
N ASN A 125 -15.23 19.19 -3.18
CA ASN A 125 -15.46 19.25 -4.62
C ASN A 125 -15.80 17.87 -5.22
N LEU A 126 -15.13 16.81 -4.77
CA LEU A 126 -15.45 15.43 -5.18
C LEU A 126 -16.84 15.00 -4.70
N MET A 127 -17.23 15.36 -3.48
CA MET A 127 -18.58 15.11 -2.97
C MET A 127 -19.63 15.86 -3.79
N LYS A 128 -19.40 17.15 -4.09
CA LYS A 128 -20.28 17.96 -4.95
C LYS A 128 -20.42 17.37 -6.36
N ALA A 129 -19.31 16.90 -6.93
CA ALA A 129 -19.30 16.25 -8.25
C ALA A 129 -19.94 14.86 -8.26
N ALA A 130 -19.87 14.11 -7.15
CA ALA A 130 -20.50 12.79 -7.01
C ALA A 130 -21.99 12.87 -6.67
N GLY A 131 -22.43 13.95 -6.00
CA GLY A 131 -23.79 14.14 -5.49
C GLY A 131 -24.73 14.97 -6.37
N GLY A 132 -24.24 15.62 -7.43
CA GLY A 132 -25.09 16.34 -8.40
C GLY A 132 -25.88 17.51 -7.78
N GLY A 133 -25.22 18.64 -7.55
CA GLY A 133 -25.85 19.96 -7.39
C GLY A 133 -26.97 20.06 -6.34
N GLY A 134 -26.59 20.27 -5.07
CA GLY A 134 -27.49 20.82 -4.05
C GLY A 134 -26.80 22.00 -3.40
N GLU A 135 -27.50 23.14 -3.39
CA GLU A 135 -27.12 24.41 -2.78
C GLU A 135 -26.75 24.25 -1.30
N ASP A 136 -25.66 24.89 -0.89
CA ASP A 136 -25.65 25.65 0.37
C ASP A 136 -24.52 26.67 0.25
N GLU A 137 -24.94 27.91 0.06
CA GLU A 137 -24.21 29.11 0.46
C GLU A 137 -24.06 29.05 1.97
N GLU A 138 -22.86 28.87 2.49
CA GLU A 138 -22.46 29.61 3.69
C GLU A 138 -20.99 30.00 3.51
N GLU A 139 -20.82 31.30 3.31
CA GLU A 139 -19.61 32.06 3.51
C GLU A 139 -19.08 31.77 4.91
N GLU A 140 -17.87 31.21 5.01
CA GLU A 140 -17.01 31.53 6.14
C GLU A 140 -15.89 32.39 5.55
N GLU A 141 -16.13 33.70 5.58
CA GLU A 141 -15.06 34.69 5.60
C GLU A 141 -14.18 34.34 6.81
N GLU A 142 -13.02 33.72 6.58
CA GLU A 142 -11.99 33.69 7.61
C GLU A 142 -11.48 35.13 7.76
N GLU A 143 -11.89 35.76 8.85
CA GLU A 143 -11.41 37.06 9.31
C GLU A 143 -9.90 37.17 9.13
N GLU A 144 -9.47 38.18 8.37
CA GLU A 144 -8.15 38.80 8.46
C GLU A 144 -7.96 39.23 9.92
N SER A 145 -7.35 38.37 10.74
CA SER A 145 -6.76 38.76 12.02
C SER A 145 -5.49 39.54 11.70
N ASP A 146 -5.69 40.82 11.39
CA ASP A 146 -4.72 41.90 11.45
C ASP A 146 -4.13 41.92 12.87
N GLU A 147 -3.06 41.15 13.09
CA GLU A 147 -2.21 41.35 14.26
C GLU A 147 -1.45 42.65 14.04
N GLU A 148 -2.00 43.72 14.61
CA GLU A 148 -1.30 44.99 14.80
C GLU A 148 0.04 44.73 15.53
N GLU A 149 1.14 44.68 14.76
CA GLU A 149 2.47 44.91 15.33
C GLU A 149 2.59 46.41 15.61
N GLU A 150 2.10 46.83 16.79
CA GLU A 150 2.41 48.13 17.35
C GLU A 150 3.93 48.28 17.50
N GLU A 151 4.40 49.35 16.86
CA GLU A 151 5.69 49.99 17.03
C GLU A 151 6.04 50.14 18.52
N SER A 152 7.12 49.49 18.96
CA SER A 152 7.87 49.91 20.15
C SER A 152 9.17 50.54 19.69
N ASP A 153 9.08 51.84 19.47
CA ASP A 153 10.18 52.81 19.48
C ASP A 153 10.94 52.72 20.82
N GLU A 154 12.20 52.30 20.78
CA GLU A 154 13.22 52.72 21.76
C GLU A 154 14.55 52.93 21.00
N GLU A 155 14.68 54.13 20.45
CA GLU A 155 15.95 54.84 20.25
C GLU A 155 16.93 54.61 21.42
N MET A 156 18.10 54.03 21.14
CA MET A 156 19.28 54.27 21.98
C MET A 156 20.53 54.42 21.13
N GLU A 157 20.68 55.63 20.58
CA GLU A 157 21.95 56.22 20.19
C GLU A 157 22.90 56.19 21.43
N SER A 158 23.99 55.45 21.33
CA SER A 158 25.18 55.69 22.17
C SER A 158 26.40 55.63 21.28
N ASP A 159 26.70 56.81 20.75
CA ASP A 159 28.02 57.30 20.40
C ASP A 159 29.00 56.98 21.54
N GLU A 160 30.03 56.19 21.27
CA GLU A 160 31.23 56.16 22.12
C GLU A 160 32.46 56.09 21.21
N ASP A 161 33.08 57.27 21.05
CA ASP A 161 34.42 57.53 20.56
C ASP A 161 35.47 56.60 21.19
N GLU A 162 36.35 56.01 20.36
CA GLU A 162 37.83 56.01 20.53
C GLU A 162 38.59 55.61 19.25
#